data_AF-A0A9D6MC71-F1
#
_entry.id   AF-A0A9D6MC71-F1
#
_cell.length_a   1.000
_cell.length_b   1.000
_cell.length_c   1.000
_cell.angle_alpha   90.00
_cell.angle_beta   90.00
_cell.angle_gamma   90.00
#
_symmetry.space_group_name_H-M   'P 1'
#
loop_
_entity.id
_entity.type
_entity.pdbx_description
1 polymer ?
#
loop_
_entity_poly.entity_id
_entity_poly.type
_entity_poly.pdbx_seq_one_letter_code
_entity_poly.pdbx_strand_id
1 'polypeptide(L)'
;MRAGCFCAHPYLLRLMNVGEAQAREHRAAVRGGDKSALPGAVRMSFGLYNDERDVDAAVEALATIRAGRVRGCYRLDPATGEHLPEVAPFNLDDLLPAALRAEAKQ
;
A
#
# COMPACT_ATOMS: atom_id res chain seq x y z
N MET A 1 -4.97 -11.71 6.41
CA MET A 1 -4.54 -10.69 5.43
C MET A 1 -4.75 -11.26 4.04
N ARG A 2 -5.44 -10.55 3.12
CA ARG A 2 -5.48 -10.96 1.70
C ARG A 2 -4.42 -10.13 0.96
N ALA A 3 -3.17 -10.50 1.14
CA ALA A 3 -2.04 -9.86 0.47
C ALA A 3 -1.72 -10.62 -0.83
N GLY A 4 -1.57 -9.89 -1.94
CA GLY A 4 -1.09 -10.43 -3.22
C GLY A 4 -2.14 -10.67 -4.30
N CYS A 5 -1.60 -10.94 -5.50
CA CYS A 5 -2.29 -11.10 -6.78
C CYS A 5 -3.26 -12.31 -6.87
N PHE A 6 -3.39 -13.12 -5.82
CA PHE A 6 -4.29 -14.29 -5.82
C PHE A 6 -5.77 -13.88 -5.73
N CYS A 7 -6.06 -12.65 -5.30
CA CYS A 7 -7.41 -12.07 -5.28
C CYS A 7 -7.56 -10.88 -6.24
N ALA A 8 -6.53 -10.56 -7.04
CA ALA A 8 -6.60 -9.46 -7.99
C ALA A 8 -7.44 -9.88 -9.20
N HIS A 9 -8.73 -9.59 -9.13
CA HIS A 9 -9.67 -9.73 -10.25
C HIS A 9 -9.04 -9.13 -11.52
N PRO A 10 -9.31 -9.63 -12.73
CA PRO A 10 -8.79 -9.06 -13.99
C PRO A 10 -8.95 -7.54 -14.09
N TYR A 11 -9.98 -7.01 -13.42
CA TYR A 11 -10.22 -5.59 -13.22
C TYR A 11 -9.07 -4.84 -12.52
N LEU A 12 -8.53 -5.36 -11.41
CA LEU A 12 -7.42 -4.72 -10.70
C LEU A 12 -6.13 -4.70 -11.53
N LEU A 13 -5.84 -5.78 -12.27
CA LEU A 13 -4.69 -5.79 -13.18
C LEU A 13 -4.84 -4.72 -14.28
N ARG A 14 -6.05 -4.56 -14.82
CA ARG A 14 -6.35 -3.51 -15.79
C ARG A 14 -6.19 -2.10 -15.19
N LEU A 15 -6.66 -1.86 -13.97
CA LEU A 15 -6.50 -0.57 -13.29
C LEU A 15 -5.03 -0.22 -13.02
N MET A 16 -4.21 -1.24 -12.72
CA MET A 16 -2.76 -1.08 -12.52
C MET A 16 -1.97 -1.04 -13.84
N ASN A 17 -2.65 -1.05 -14.99
CA ASN A 17 -2.05 -1.06 -16.33
C ASN A 17 -1.08 -2.25 -16.56
N VAL A 18 -1.35 -3.39 -15.94
CA VAL A 18 -0.54 -4.60 -16.07
C VAL A 18 -1.01 -5.37 -17.32
N GLY A 19 -0.18 -5.40 -18.35
CA GLY A 19 -0.46 -6.13 -19.58
C GLY A 19 -0.39 -7.66 -19.42
N GLU A 20 -0.86 -8.40 -20.42
CA GLU A 20 -0.90 -9.87 -20.36
C GLU A 20 0.48 -10.52 -20.21
N ALA A 21 1.50 -9.98 -20.89
CA ALA A 21 2.87 -10.49 -20.81
C ALA A 21 3.41 -10.38 -19.39
N GLN A 22 3.31 -9.17 -18.80
CA GLN A 22 3.73 -8.89 -17.43
C GLN A 22 2.92 -9.72 -16.41
N ALA A 23 1.61 -9.90 -16.63
CA ALA A 23 0.80 -10.78 -15.81
C ALA A 23 1.22 -12.26 -15.91
N ARG A 24 1.70 -12.74 -17.07
CA ARG A 24 2.25 -14.10 -17.22
C ARG A 24 3.56 -14.24 -16.46
N GLU A 25 4.44 -13.25 -16.53
CA GLU A 25 5.71 -13.21 -15.79
C GLU A 25 5.46 -13.26 -14.28
N HIS A 26 4.59 -12.41 -13.75
CA HIS A 26 4.19 -12.43 -12.35
C HIS A 26 3.64 -13.81 -11.93
N ARG A 27 2.78 -14.43 -12.74
CA ARG A 27 2.28 -15.80 -12.45
C ARG A 27 3.39 -16.84 -12.45
N ALA A 28 4.37 -16.72 -13.34
CA ALA A 28 5.51 -17.63 -13.38
C ALA A 28 6.40 -17.47 -12.15
N ALA A 29 6.71 -16.23 -11.75
CA ALA A 29 7.46 -15.93 -10.53
C ALA A 29 6.77 -16.52 -9.28
N VAL A 30 5.45 -16.31 -9.14
CA VAL A 30 4.66 -16.86 -8.03
C VAL A 30 4.72 -18.38 -7.99
N ARG A 31 4.62 -19.05 -9.14
CA ARG A 31 4.78 -20.52 -9.22
C ARG A 31 6.18 -20.99 -8.84
N GLY A 32 7.19 -20.17 -9.13
CA GLY A 32 8.57 -20.38 -8.70
C GLY A 32 8.83 -20.06 -7.23
N GLY A 33 7.80 -19.64 -6.47
CA GLY A 33 7.92 -19.30 -5.06
C GLY A 33 8.34 -17.85 -4.79
N ASP A 34 8.45 -17.02 -5.83
CA ASP A 34 8.83 -15.61 -5.69
C ASP A 34 7.62 -14.68 -5.93
N LYS A 35 7.23 -13.96 -4.88
CA LYS A 35 6.14 -13.00 -4.86
C LYS A 35 6.63 -11.55 -4.71
N SER A 36 7.94 -11.32 -4.74
CA SER A 36 8.58 -10.01 -4.52
C SER A 36 8.12 -8.93 -5.50
N ALA A 37 7.85 -9.31 -6.75
CA ALA A 37 7.50 -8.39 -7.83
C ALA A 37 5.99 -8.27 -8.06
N LEU A 38 5.14 -8.78 -7.15
CA LEU A 38 3.70 -8.70 -7.35
C LEU A 38 3.20 -7.26 -7.19
N PRO A 39 2.38 -6.77 -8.14
CA PRO A 39 1.75 -5.47 -7.99
C PRO A 39 0.75 -5.51 -6.81
N GLY A 40 0.78 -4.45 -6.02
CA GLY A 40 -0.08 -4.27 -4.84
C GLY A 40 -1.07 -3.12 -5.02
N ALA A 41 -2.10 -3.13 -4.19
CA ALA A 41 -3.05 -2.02 -4.07
C ALA A 41 -3.42 -1.85 -2.60
N VAL A 42 -3.70 -0.61 -2.20
CA VAL A 42 -4.24 -0.29 -0.87
C VAL A 42 -5.73 0.03 -1.03
N ARG A 43 -6.56 -0.51 -0.13
CA ARG A 43 -7.98 -0.18 -0.06
C ARG A 43 -8.20 0.82 1.06
N MET A 44 -8.71 1.99 0.72
CA MET A 44 -9.24 2.96 1.68
C MET A 44 -10.78 2.84 1.70
N SER A 45 -11.40 3.09 2.85
CA SER A 45 -12.85 3.02 3.01
C SER A 45 -13.31 4.18 3.88
N PHE A 46 -14.32 4.90 3.42
CA PHE A 46 -14.92 6.02 4.15
C PHE A 46 -16.19 5.56 4.88
N GLY A 47 -16.36 6.02 6.11
CA GLY A 47 -17.56 5.82 6.93
C GLY A 47 -18.38 7.10 7.08
N LEU A 48 -19.52 7.00 7.77
CA LEU A 48 -20.43 8.14 8.02
C LEU A 48 -19.82 9.27 8.87
N TYR A 49 -18.71 8.99 9.55
CA TYR A 49 -17.96 9.95 10.37
C TYR A 49 -16.91 10.72 9.56
N ASN A 50 -16.70 10.38 8.28
CA ASN A 50 -15.75 11.11 7.46
C ASN A 50 -16.35 12.39 6.89
N ASP A 51 -15.57 13.46 6.92
CA ASP A 51 -15.89 14.71 6.24
C ASP A 51 -14.84 15.07 5.17
N GLU A 52 -15.05 16.18 4.45
CA GLU A 52 -14.17 16.61 3.36
C GLU A 52 -12.72 16.80 3.82
N ARG A 53 -12.49 17.19 5.08
CA ARG A 53 -11.15 17.41 5.63
C ARG A 53 -10.40 16.09 5.78
N ASP A 54 -11.09 15.00 6.09
CA ASP A 54 -10.48 13.66 6.13
C ASP A 54 -10.03 13.21 4.74
N VAL A 55 -10.80 13.57 3.70
CA VAL A 55 -10.46 13.28 2.31
C VAL A 55 -9.24 14.09 1.88
N ASP A 56 -9.21 15.39 2.19
CA ASP A 56 -8.08 16.28 1.89
C ASP A 56 -6.80 15.78 2.57
N ALA A 57 -6.90 15.40 3.85
CA ALA A 57 -5.84 14.79 4.61
C ALA A 57 -5.31 13.49 3.98
N ALA A 58 -6.20 12.61 3.53
CA ALA A 58 -5.82 11.37 2.84
C ALA A 58 -5.08 11.67 1.52
N VAL A 59 -5.54 12.66 0.75
CA VAL A 59 -4.87 13.08 -0.49
C VAL A 59 -3.48 13.65 -0.22
N GLU A 60 -3.34 14.50 0.81
CA GLU A 60 -2.04 15.06 1.20
C GLU A 60 -1.05 13.97 1.65
N ALA A 61 -1.53 13.01 2.44
CA ALA A 61 -0.72 11.86 2.88
C ALA A 61 -0.24 11.03 1.67
N LEU A 62 -1.12 10.73 0.72
CA LEU A 62 -0.77 10.01 -0.51
C LEU A 62 0.23 10.80 -1.37
N ALA A 63 0.08 12.12 -1.49
CA ALA A 63 1.03 12.97 -2.20
C ALA A 63 2.41 12.96 -1.54
N THR A 64 2.46 12.96 -0.20
CA THR A 64 3.69 12.89 0.59
C THR A 64 4.40 11.54 0.42
N ILE A 65 3.66 10.44 0.45
CA ILE A 65 4.17 9.09 0.16
C ILE A 65 4.71 9.02 -1.27
N ARG A 66 3.94 9.50 -2.26
CA ARG A 66 4.36 9.53 -3.67
C ARG A 66 5.64 10.33 -3.88
N ALA A 67 5.83 11.42 -3.13
CA ALA A 67 7.03 12.23 -3.17
C ALA A 67 8.24 11.59 -2.46
N GLY A 68 8.09 10.42 -1.83
CA GLY A 68 9.16 9.70 -1.14
C GLY A 68 9.67 10.40 0.13
N ARG A 69 8.84 11.27 0.73
CA ARG A 69 9.14 12.01 1.97
C ARG A 69 8.93 11.17 3.23
N VAL A 70 8.18 10.08 3.11
CA VAL A 70 8.02 9.05 4.12
C VAL A 70 8.83 7.84 3.69
N ARG A 71 9.74 7.37 4.55
CA ARG A 71 10.56 6.18 4.31
C ARG A 71 10.66 5.37 5.59
N GLY A 72 10.51 4.06 5.47
CA GLY A 72 10.82 3.10 6.53
C GLY A 72 11.85 2.09 6.04
N CYS A 73 12.55 1.45 6.97
CA CYS A 73 13.43 0.33 6.67
C CYS A 73 12.63 -0.96 6.74
N TYR A 74 12.48 -1.62 5.59
CA TYR A 74 11.75 -2.87 5.46
C TYR A 74 12.61 -3.91 4.78
N ARG A 75 12.46 -5.15 5.23
CA ARG A 75 12.98 -6.35 4.58
C ARG A 75 11.85 -7.03 3.83
N LEU A 76 12.05 -7.27 2.55
CA LEU A 76 11.12 -8.05 1.74
C LEU A 76 11.36 -9.54 1.96
N ASP A 77 10.33 -10.27 2.36
CA ASP A 77 10.30 -11.72 2.26
C ASP A 77 9.79 -12.12 0.85
N PRO A 78 10.64 -12.69 -0.02
CA PRO A 78 10.25 -13.05 -1.38
C PRO A 78 9.20 -14.17 -1.43
N ALA A 79 9.14 -15.05 -0.43
CA ALA A 79 8.19 -16.17 -0.44
C ALA A 79 6.74 -15.71 -0.22
N THR A 80 6.57 -14.68 0.60
CA THR A 80 5.28 -14.10 0.97
C THR A 80 4.96 -12.84 0.16
N GLY A 81 5.98 -12.11 -0.27
CA GLY A 81 5.85 -10.76 -0.85
C GLY A 81 5.69 -9.67 0.22
N GLU A 82 5.83 -10.01 1.51
CA GLU A 82 5.59 -9.07 2.61
C GLU A 82 6.81 -8.20 2.90
N HIS A 83 6.57 -6.93 3.23
CA HIS A 83 7.59 -6.01 3.71
C HIS A 83 7.54 -5.94 5.24
N LEU A 84 8.50 -6.60 5.89
CA LEU A 84 8.61 -6.66 7.34
C LEU A 84 9.51 -5.52 7.83
N PRO A 85 9.11 -4.73 8.85
CA PRO A 85 9.93 -3.64 9.34
C PRO A 85 11.21 -4.18 10.00
N GLU A 86 12.36 -3.55 9.72
CA GLU A 86 13.65 -3.95 10.32
C GLU A 86 13.87 -3.37 11.72
N VAL A 87 13.21 -2.26 12.04
CA VAL A 87 13.21 -1.60 13.35
C VAL A 87 11.77 -1.45 13.83
N ALA A 88 11.57 -1.35 15.15
CA ALA A 88 10.25 -1.14 15.73
C ALA A 88 9.53 0.02 15.02
N PRO A 89 8.23 -0.14 14.72
CA PRO A 89 7.59 0.66 13.70
C PRO A 89 7.57 2.11 14.17
N PHE A 90 8.02 2.98 13.28
CA PHE A 90 7.86 4.43 13.33
C PHE A 90 6.58 4.86 14.05
N ASN A 91 6.62 6.00 14.76
CA ASN A 91 5.40 6.59 15.26
C ASN A 91 4.60 7.12 14.05
N LEU A 92 3.32 6.73 13.94
CA LEU A 92 2.45 7.19 12.87
C LEU A 92 2.33 8.73 12.89
N ASP A 93 2.38 9.34 14.08
CA ASP A 93 2.36 10.78 14.26
C ASP A 93 3.53 11.48 13.57
N ASP A 94 4.69 10.82 13.47
CA ASP A 94 5.87 11.38 12.79
C ASP A 94 5.63 11.52 11.27
N LEU A 95 4.72 10.71 10.72
CA LEU A 95 4.40 10.65 9.28
C LEU A 95 3.13 11.42 8.91
N LEU A 96 2.28 11.76 9.89
CA LEU A 96 1.07 12.53 9.67
C LEU A 96 1.41 14.01 9.40
N PRO A 97 0.83 14.64 8.35
CA PRO A 97 0.85 16.08 8.20
C PRO A 97 0.35 16.78 9.47
N ALA A 98 0.84 17.99 9.75
CA ALA A 98 0.47 18.74 10.95
C ALA A 98 -1.05 18.91 11.11
N ALA A 99 -1.79 18.99 10.00
CA ALA A 99 -3.24 19.07 9.96
C ALA A 99 -3.96 17.86 10.60
N LEU A 100 -3.34 16.68 10.57
CA LEU A 100 -3.91 15.43 11.11
C LEU A 100 -3.43 15.08 12.52
N ARG A 101 -2.40 15.75 13.04
CA ARG A 101 -1.85 15.49 14.39
C ARG A 101 -2.75 15.95 15.54
N ALA A 102 -3.74 16.80 15.26
CA ALA A 102 -4.57 17.45 16.28
C ALA A 102 -5.99 16.87 16.43
N GLU A 103 -6.45 16.00 15.53
CA GLU A 103 -7.80 15.42 15.59
C GLU A 103 -7.79 13.95 16.05
N ALA A 104 -7.27 13.69 17.26
CA ALA A 104 -7.68 12.51 18.01
C ALA A 104 -9.10 12.76 18.55
N LYS A 105 -10.12 12.67 17.68
CA LYS A 105 -11.52 12.66 18.13
C LYS A 105 -11.74 11.41 18.97
N GLN A 106 -12.15 11.65 20.22
CA GLN A 106 -12.48 10.67 21.26
C GLN A 106 -13.46 9.60 20.80
#